data_AF-A0A7S2H6A3-F1
#
_entry.id   AF-A0A7S2H6A3-F1
#
_cell.length_a   1.000
_cell.length_b   1.000
_cell.length_c   1.000
_cell.angle_alpha   90.00
_cell.angle_beta   90.00
_cell.angle_gamma   90.00
#
_symmetry.space_group_name_H-M   'P 1'
#
loop_
_entity.id
_entity.type
_entity.pdbx_description
1 polymer ?
#
loop_
_entity_poly.entity_id
_entity_poly.type
_entity_poly.pdbx_seq_one_letter_code
_entity_poly.pdbx_strand_id
1 'polypeptide(L)'
;MRPSPCITLPSCFKFKSKKLHRYLLTESWAIACARCQTHPKEARRWTHQAGFYEGSINTKVLPIHIACALGAPVDVIGSLIEAYPESVKEQETCYGRMALHLACIYHVPIDVVNLLLSRFPSGAFFRDAVGRTPIFYACTKGPSLELIESLLQACPDAAKTADYKGWLPIHVACHMGASDEVVLRLLDAYPSSAMMKTNSGALPKIKPDVLARWDDHWKNPEPQIHQEQAQQIPAFS
;
A
#
# COMPACT_ATOMS: atom_id res chain seq x y z
N MET A 1 -19.67 -1.19 18.38
CA MET A 1 -20.20 -2.56 18.20
C MET A 1 -20.77 -2.65 16.79
N ARG A 2 -20.15 -3.43 15.88
CA ARG A 2 -20.73 -3.70 14.55
C ARG A 2 -21.34 -5.12 14.59
N PRO A 3 -22.54 -5.34 14.03
CA PRO A 3 -23.15 -6.67 14.03
C PRO A 3 -22.48 -7.56 12.97
N SER A 4 -22.22 -8.82 13.33
CA SER A 4 -21.62 -9.84 12.48
C SER A 4 -22.62 -10.36 11.43
N PRO A 5 -22.25 -10.49 10.14
CA PRO A 5 -23.08 -11.20 9.19
C PRO A 5 -22.82 -12.72 9.33
N CYS A 6 -23.83 -13.46 9.76
CA CYS A 6 -23.83 -14.92 9.72
C CYS A 6 -23.86 -15.40 8.26
N ILE A 7 -22.76 -15.98 7.79
CA ILE A 7 -22.70 -16.70 6.52
C ILE A 7 -22.71 -18.19 6.83
N THR A 8 -23.83 -18.86 6.56
CA THR A 8 -23.95 -20.32 6.61
C THR A 8 -23.29 -20.92 5.35
N LEU A 9 -22.36 -21.87 5.57
CA LEU A 9 -21.69 -22.60 4.49
C LEU A 9 -22.33 -23.99 4.29
N PRO A 10 -22.63 -24.43 3.06
CA PRO A 10 -23.08 -25.79 2.80
C PRO A 10 -21.94 -26.81 2.98
N SER A 11 -22.29 -27.99 3.48
CA SER A 11 -21.35 -29.06 3.81
C SER A 11 -20.96 -29.93 2.60
N CYS A 12 -19.78 -30.55 2.74
CA CYS A 12 -19.26 -31.70 1.99
C CYS A 12 -18.77 -31.51 0.56
N PHE A 13 -17.54 -31.01 0.45
CA PHE A 13 -16.56 -31.48 -0.52
C PHE A 13 -15.20 -31.66 0.18
N LYS A 14 -14.57 -32.82 0.03
CA LYS A 14 -13.21 -33.09 0.52
C LYS A 14 -12.20 -32.22 -0.24
N PHE A 15 -12.01 -30.98 0.18
CA PHE A 15 -10.90 -30.14 -0.28
C PHE A 15 -9.65 -30.48 0.54
N LYS A 16 -8.49 -30.67 -0.11
CA LYS A 16 -7.19 -30.46 0.56
C LYS A 16 -7.32 -29.12 1.31
N SER A 17 -7.31 -29.15 2.64
CA SER A 17 -8.07 -28.17 3.41
C SER A 17 -7.54 -26.74 3.20
N LYS A 18 -8.42 -25.81 2.82
CA LYS A 18 -8.14 -24.36 2.75
C LYS A 18 -8.14 -23.76 4.16
N LYS A 19 -7.44 -24.37 5.12
CA LYS A 19 -7.54 -24.04 6.55
C LYS A 19 -6.98 -22.66 6.83
N LEU A 20 -5.75 -22.36 6.37
CA LEU A 20 -5.16 -21.03 6.51
C LEU A 20 -6.07 -19.95 5.92
N HIS A 21 -6.53 -20.14 4.69
CA HIS A 21 -7.46 -19.22 4.04
C HIS A 21 -8.74 -18.99 4.85
N ARG A 22 -9.35 -20.06 5.40
CA ARG A 22 -10.52 -19.93 6.29
C ARG A 22 -10.18 -19.14 7.57
N TYR A 23 -9.03 -19.42 8.20
CA TYR A 23 -8.63 -18.70 9.42
C TYR A 23 -8.39 -17.21 9.16
N LEU A 24 -7.84 -16.84 8.00
CA LEU A 24 -7.71 -15.44 7.61
C LEU A 24 -9.08 -14.78 7.39
N LEU A 25 -10.00 -15.45 6.68
CA LEU A 25 -11.34 -14.93 6.44
C LEU A 25 -12.20 -14.82 7.71
N THR A 26 -11.92 -15.64 8.73
CA THR A 26 -12.57 -15.56 10.04
C THR A 26 -11.76 -14.74 11.05
N GLU A 27 -10.77 -13.96 10.58
CA GLU A 27 -9.91 -13.07 11.38
C GLU A 27 -9.27 -13.77 12.60
N SER A 28 -9.03 -15.07 12.49
CA SER A 28 -8.47 -15.91 13.54
C SER A 28 -6.94 -15.85 13.52
N TRP A 29 -6.39 -14.66 13.74
CA TRP A 29 -4.98 -14.30 13.52
C TRP A 29 -3.97 -15.22 14.21
N ALA A 30 -4.16 -15.50 15.50
CA ALA A 30 -3.26 -16.39 16.25
C ALA A 30 -3.19 -17.80 15.64
N ILE A 31 -4.34 -18.34 15.24
CA ILE A 31 -4.43 -19.66 14.59
C ILE A 31 -3.82 -19.60 13.19
N ALA A 32 -4.02 -18.49 12.47
CA ALA A 32 -3.40 -18.29 11.16
C ALA A 32 -1.86 -18.27 11.25
N CYS A 33 -1.27 -17.55 12.22
CA CYS A 33 0.18 -17.55 12.46
C CYS A 33 0.72 -18.97 12.75
N ALA A 34 0.10 -19.69 13.70
CA ALA A 34 0.48 -21.06 14.01
C ALA A 34 0.33 -22.00 12.79
N ARG A 35 -0.68 -21.75 11.93
CA ARG A 35 -0.87 -22.50 10.68
C ARG A 35 0.22 -22.21 9.66
N CYS A 36 0.69 -20.96 9.54
CA CYS A 36 1.81 -20.60 8.67
C CYS A 36 3.09 -21.35 9.07
N GLN A 37 3.36 -21.46 10.36
CA GLN A 37 4.54 -22.18 10.89
C GLN A 37 4.45 -23.70 10.65
N THR A 38 3.29 -24.29 10.94
CA THR A 38 3.11 -25.75 10.83
C THR A 38 2.86 -26.23 9.39
N HIS A 39 2.30 -25.38 8.52
CA HIS A 39 1.90 -25.72 7.15
C HIS A 39 2.25 -24.58 6.16
N PRO A 40 3.54 -24.22 6.02
CA PRO A 40 3.97 -23.05 5.24
C PRO A 40 3.58 -23.12 3.75
N LYS A 41 3.44 -24.33 3.20
CA LYS A 41 2.97 -24.54 1.82
C LYS A 41 1.57 -23.95 1.56
N GLU A 42 0.75 -23.76 2.60
CA GLU A 42 -0.55 -23.09 2.46
C GLU A 42 -0.42 -21.60 2.14
N ALA A 43 0.68 -20.93 2.55
CA ALA A 43 0.94 -19.52 2.23
C ALA A 43 1.16 -19.26 0.73
N ARG A 44 1.60 -20.29 -0.02
CA ARG A 44 1.77 -20.23 -1.48
C ARG A 44 0.50 -20.58 -2.26
N ARG A 45 -0.57 -20.98 -1.57
CA ARG A 45 -1.75 -21.51 -2.24
C ARG A 45 -2.69 -20.39 -2.68
N TRP A 46 -2.82 -20.23 -3.99
CA TRP A 46 -3.82 -19.36 -4.60
C TRP A 46 -5.25 -19.82 -4.30
N THR A 47 -6.10 -18.87 -3.91
CA THR A 47 -7.52 -19.07 -3.65
C THR A 47 -8.35 -18.07 -4.41
N HIS A 48 -9.55 -18.49 -4.81
CA HIS A 48 -10.54 -17.63 -5.42
C HIS A 48 -11.23 -16.78 -4.35
N GLN A 49 -11.29 -15.47 -4.57
CA GLN A 49 -11.97 -14.50 -3.72
C GLN A 49 -12.85 -13.60 -4.59
N ALA A 50 -14.10 -13.42 -4.19
CA ALA A 50 -14.99 -12.48 -4.82
C ALA A 50 -14.68 -11.05 -4.33
N GLY A 51 -14.44 -10.14 -5.27
CA GLY A 51 -14.51 -8.69 -5.08
C GLY A 51 -13.31 -8.03 -4.40
N PHE A 52 -12.81 -6.98 -5.06
CA PHE A 52 -12.00 -5.90 -4.46
C PHE A 52 -12.45 -4.51 -4.97
N TYR A 53 -13.20 -4.43 -6.08
CA TYR A 53 -14.10 -3.34 -6.50
C TYR A 53 -15.25 -3.97 -7.32
N GLU A 54 -16.48 -3.45 -7.18
CA GLU A 54 -17.69 -3.81 -7.95
C GLU A 54 -17.91 -5.31 -8.23
N GLY A 55 -18.07 -6.10 -7.17
CA GLY A 55 -19.07 -7.19 -7.07
C GLY A 55 -19.07 -8.41 -8.00
N SER A 56 -18.33 -8.46 -9.11
CA SER A 56 -18.63 -9.46 -10.16
C SER A 56 -17.43 -10.25 -10.69
N ILE A 57 -16.19 -9.91 -10.32
CA ILE A 57 -15.00 -10.59 -10.82
C ILE A 57 -14.37 -11.43 -9.71
N ASN A 58 -14.27 -12.74 -9.96
CA ASN A 58 -13.57 -13.67 -9.10
C ASN A 58 -12.06 -13.56 -9.33
N THR A 59 -11.31 -13.11 -8.32
CA THR A 59 -9.85 -12.97 -8.41
C THR A 59 -9.13 -14.14 -7.73
N LYS A 60 -7.99 -14.57 -8.26
CA LYS A 60 -7.07 -15.44 -7.54
C LYS A 60 -6.15 -14.57 -6.70
N VAL A 61 -6.10 -14.86 -5.42
CA VAL A 61 -5.30 -14.16 -4.42
C VAL A 61 -4.50 -15.15 -3.58
N LEU A 62 -3.36 -14.69 -3.08
CA LEU A 62 -2.60 -15.37 -2.05
C LEU A 62 -3.12 -14.98 -0.65
N PRO A 63 -2.83 -15.80 0.37
CA PRO A 63 -3.08 -15.47 1.77
C PRO A 63 -2.60 -14.07 2.19
N ILE A 64 -1.44 -13.61 1.72
CA ILE A 64 -0.93 -12.26 2.06
C ILE A 64 -1.82 -11.14 1.50
N HIS A 65 -2.41 -11.32 0.31
CA HIS A 65 -3.33 -10.35 -0.26
C HIS A 65 -4.59 -10.23 0.59
N ILE A 66 -5.12 -11.36 1.05
CA ILE A 66 -6.29 -11.41 1.94
C ILE A 66 -5.97 -10.76 3.28
N ALA A 67 -4.81 -11.09 3.86
CA ALA A 67 -4.40 -10.53 5.14
C ALA A 67 -4.27 -9.00 5.08
N CYS A 68 -3.67 -8.43 4.02
CA CYS A 68 -3.63 -6.98 3.82
C CYS A 68 -5.03 -6.39 3.58
N ALA A 69 -5.89 -7.09 2.84
CA ALA A 69 -7.27 -6.62 2.59
C ALA A 69 -8.12 -6.51 3.86
N LEU A 70 -7.89 -7.42 4.81
CA LEU A 70 -8.61 -7.49 6.08
C LEU A 70 -7.94 -6.69 7.20
N GLY A 71 -6.81 -6.02 6.93
CA GLY A 71 -6.07 -5.28 7.95
C GLY A 71 -5.47 -6.17 9.04
N ALA A 72 -4.97 -7.34 8.66
CA ALA A 72 -4.34 -8.27 9.60
C ALA A 72 -3.12 -7.62 10.31
N PRO A 73 -2.87 -7.98 11.58
CA PRO A 73 -1.70 -7.50 12.33
C PRO A 73 -0.37 -7.82 11.66
N VAL A 74 0.65 -7.00 11.96
CA VAL A 74 2.01 -7.15 11.39
C VAL A 74 2.60 -8.54 11.61
N ASP A 75 2.32 -9.19 12.75
CA ASP A 75 2.80 -10.56 13.05
C ASP A 75 2.24 -11.61 12.10
N VAL A 76 0.99 -11.45 11.65
CA VAL A 76 0.36 -12.35 10.67
C VAL A 76 1.03 -12.16 9.31
N ILE A 77 1.26 -10.91 8.92
CA ILE A 77 1.97 -10.59 7.69
C ILE A 77 3.39 -11.14 7.74
N GLY A 78 4.11 -10.95 8.84
CA GLY A 78 5.43 -11.53 9.09
C GLY A 78 5.43 -13.05 8.95
N SER A 79 4.50 -13.74 9.61
CA SER A 79 4.36 -15.21 9.52
C SER A 79 4.09 -15.70 8.09
N LEU A 80 3.30 -14.94 7.32
CA LEU A 80 3.02 -15.26 5.91
C LEU A 80 4.24 -15.05 5.02
N ILE A 81 5.01 -13.98 5.25
CA ILE A 81 6.26 -13.70 4.55
C ILE A 81 7.32 -14.76 4.88
N GLU A 82 7.45 -15.15 6.15
CA GLU A 82 8.35 -16.23 6.56
C GLU A 82 8.01 -17.56 5.89
N ALA A 83 6.72 -17.89 5.81
CA ALA A 83 6.24 -19.10 5.15
C ALA A 83 6.41 -19.06 3.62
N TYR A 84 6.28 -17.89 2.99
CA TYR A 84 6.48 -17.71 1.55
C TYR A 84 7.03 -16.30 1.23
N PRO A 85 8.37 -16.09 1.22
CA PRO A 85 8.97 -14.76 1.08
C PRO A 85 8.64 -14.05 -0.23
N GLU A 86 8.56 -14.79 -1.34
CA GLU A 86 8.22 -14.23 -2.65
C GLU A 86 6.77 -13.72 -2.73
N SER A 87 5.91 -14.05 -1.76
CA SER A 87 4.51 -13.58 -1.72
C SER A 87 4.37 -12.06 -1.77
N VAL A 88 5.36 -11.31 -1.28
CA VAL A 88 5.36 -9.84 -1.32
C VAL A 88 5.47 -9.29 -2.74
N LYS A 89 5.99 -10.08 -3.70
CA LYS A 89 6.19 -9.71 -5.11
C LYS A 89 5.05 -10.17 -6.03
N GLU A 90 4.23 -11.09 -5.54
CA GLU A 90 3.15 -11.71 -6.29
C GLU A 90 1.99 -10.74 -6.50
N GLN A 91 1.26 -10.93 -7.59
CA GLN A 91 0.19 -10.04 -8.02
C GLN A 91 -1.12 -10.79 -8.11
N GLU A 92 -2.18 -10.27 -7.51
CA GLU A 92 -3.52 -10.82 -7.69
C GLU A 92 -4.01 -10.69 -9.14
N THR A 93 -4.83 -11.63 -9.59
CA THR A 93 -5.05 -11.82 -11.04
C THR A 93 -6.04 -10.85 -11.68
N CYS A 94 -6.79 -10.08 -10.91
CA CYS A 94 -7.83 -9.20 -11.46
C CYS A 94 -7.25 -7.84 -11.89
N TYR A 95 -6.47 -7.20 -11.03
CA TYR A 95 -5.84 -5.92 -11.34
C TYR A 95 -4.32 -5.96 -11.25
N GLY A 96 -3.68 -7.11 -11.04
CA GLY A 96 -2.21 -7.16 -10.93
C GLY A 96 -1.67 -6.47 -9.67
N ARG A 97 -2.48 -6.39 -8.61
CA ARG A 97 -2.08 -5.70 -7.36
C ARG A 97 -1.27 -6.60 -6.45
N MET A 98 -0.21 -6.03 -5.88
CA MET A 98 0.59 -6.67 -4.85
C MET A 98 0.01 -6.43 -3.46
N ALA A 99 0.53 -7.14 -2.45
CA ALA A 99 0.18 -6.92 -1.04
C ALA A 99 0.27 -5.43 -0.64
N LEU A 100 1.32 -4.72 -1.06
CA LEU A 100 1.52 -3.30 -0.76
C LEU A 100 0.43 -2.38 -1.35
N HIS A 101 -0.10 -2.69 -2.54
CA HIS A 101 -1.23 -1.94 -3.11
C HIS A 101 -2.46 -2.09 -2.21
N LEU A 102 -2.76 -3.31 -1.79
CA LEU A 102 -3.90 -3.59 -0.93
C LEU A 102 -3.74 -2.94 0.44
N ALA A 103 -2.53 -3.00 1.03
CA ALA A 103 -2.20 -2.30 2.26
C ALA A 103 -2.54 -0.80 2.19
N CYS A 104 -2.22 -0.14 1.08
CA CYS A 104 -2.56 1.27 0.85
C CYS A 104 -4.07 1.50 0.62
N ILE A 105 -4.76 0.63 -0.12
CA ILE A 105 -6.21 0.74 -0.40
C ILE A 105 -7.07 0.62 0.86
N TYR A 106 -6.65 -0.26 1.78
CA TYR A 106 -7.37 -0.58 3.00
C TYR A 106 -6.85 0.15 4.23
N HIS A 107 -5.83 1.01 4.07
CA HIS A 107 -5.24 1.82 5.14
C HIS A 107 -4.88 0.97 6.37
N VAL A 108 -4.16 -0.12 6.12
CA VAL A 108 -3.67 -1.01 7.19
C VAL A 108 -2.67 -0.28 8.10
N PRO A 109 -2.38 -0.79 9.31
CA PRO A 109 -1.40 -0.18 10.20
C PRO A 109 -0.05 0.07 9.51
N ILE A 110 0.59 1.20 9.82
CA ILE A 110 1.81 1.63 9.14
C ILE A 110 2.94 0.59 9.26
N ASP A 111 3.02 -0.13 10.36
CA ASP A 111 3.98 -1.22 10.59
C ASP A 111 3.89 -2.31 9.53
N VAL A 112 2.69 -2.61 9.02
CA VAL A 112 2.49 -3.57 7.93
C VAL A 112 3.08 -3.02 6.64
N VAL A 113 2.85 -1.74 6.34
CA VAL A 113 3.39 -1.08 5.15
C VAL A 113 4.92 -1.06 5.22
N ASN A 114 5.47 -0.66 6.35
CA ASN A 114 6.91 -0.61 6.60
C ASN A 114 7.56 -2.00 6.51
N LEU A 115 6.89 -3.04 7.02
CA LEU A 115 7.34 -4.42 6.85
C LEU A 115 7.35 -4.84 5.38
N LEU A 116 6.30 -4.55 4.62
CA LEU A 116 6.24 -4.89 3.19
C LEU A 116 7.33 -4.15 2.39
N LEU A 117 7.52 -2.86 2.69
CA LEU A 117 8.57 -2.05 2.08
C LEU A 117 9.98 -2.54 2.44
N SER A 118 10.22 -2.94 3.70
CA SER A 118 11.55 -3.45 4.10
C SER A 118 11.92 -4.76 3.40
N ARG A 119 10.93 -5.57 3.01
CA ARG A 119 11.13 -6.83 2.27
C ARG A 119 11.21 -6.64 0.76
N PHE A 120 10.51 -5.65 0.21
CA PHE A 120 10.55 -5.35 -1.22
C PHE A 120 10.34 -3.86 -1.50
N PRO A 121 11.39 -3.01 -1.36
CA PRO A 121 11.27 -1.56 -1.53
C PRO A 121 10.80 -1.15 -2.92
N SER A 122 11.27 -1.85 -3.97
CA SER A 122 10.87 -1.61 -5.36
C SER A 122 9.37 -1.82 -5.61
N GLY A 123 8.66 -2.49 -4.70
CA GLY A 123 7.21 -2.62 -4.74
C GLY A 123 6.48 -1.27 -4.68
N ALA A 124 7.09 -0.23 -4.09
CA ALA A 124 6.54 1.12 -4.03
C ALA A 124 6.37 1.78 -5.42
N PHE A 125 7.14 1.33 -6.43
CA PHE A 125 7.06 1.82 -7.80
C PHE A 125 6.25 0.91 -8.73
N PHE A 126 5.86 -0.27 -8.26
CA PHE A 126 5.18 -1.26 -9.10
C PHE A 126 3.80 -0.75 -9.51
N ARG A 127 3.43 -0.96 -10.77
CA ARG A 127 2.16 -0.50 -11.34
C ARG A 127 1.22 -1.67 -11.54
N ASP A 128 -0.02 -1.48 -11.12
CA ASP A 128 -1.09 -2.44 -11.37
C ASP A 128 -1.61 -2.35 -12.83
N ALA A 129 -2.65 -3.12 -13.15
CA ALA A 129 -3.24 -3.23 -14.49
C ALA A 129 -3.91 -1.95 -14.99
N VAL A 130 -4.11 -0.93 -14.15
CA VAL A 130 -4.58 0.40 -14.56
C VAL A 130 -3.49 1.46 -14.45
N GLY A 131 -2.24 1.04 -14.24
CA GLY A 131 -1.06 1.89 -14.21
C GLY A 131 -0.82 2.57 -12.86
N ARG A 132 -1.51 2.17 -11.79
CA ARG A 132 -1.45 2.82 -10.47
C ARG A 132 -0.40 2.19 -9.58
N THR A 133 0.34 3.04 -8.87
CA THR A 133 1.30 2.65 -7.84
C THR A 133 0.64 2.59 -6.45
N PRO A 134 1.28 2.00 -5.43
CA PRO A 134 0.75 2.03 -4.06
C PRO A 134 0.45 3.44 -3.52
N ILE A 135 1.33 4.43 -3.78
CA ILE A 135 1.11 5.83 -3.35
C ILE A 135 -0.11 6.47 -4.00
N PHE A 136 -0.43 6.10 -5.24
CA PHE A 136 -1.69 6.53 -5.88
C PHE A 136 -2.89 6.09 -5.04
N TYR A 137 -2.90 4.83 -4.59
CA TYR A 137 -3.97 4.30 -3.75
C TYR A 137 -4.00 4.89 -2.35
N ALA A 138 -2.84 5.16 -1.74
CA ALA A 138 -2.75 5.84 -0.45
C ALA A 138 -3.46 7.20 -0.46
N CYS A 139 -3.46 7.90 -1.61
CA CYS A 139 -4.15 9.17 -1.79
C CYS A 139 -5.69 9.06 -1.93
N THR A 140 -6.28 7.85 -2.02
CA THR A 140 -7.70 7.68 -2.38
C THR A 140 -8.70 7.80 -1.24
N LYS A 141 -8.31 7.60 0.03
CA LYS A 141 -9.25 7.69 1.18
C LYS A 141 -8.62 8.36 2.40
N GLY A 142 -8.40 9.66 2.33
CA GLY A 142 -7.84 10.41 3.47
C GLY A 142 -6.41 9.97 3.79
N PRO A 143 -5.44 10.28 2.92
CA PRO A 143 -4.04 9.86 3.10
C PRO A 143 -3.50 10.33 4.46
N SER A 144 -2.85 9.43 5.21
CA SER A 144 -2.02 9.85 6.34
C SER A 144 -0.68 10.37 5.82
N LEU A 145 -0.18 11.44 6.43
CA LEU A 145 1.13 11.98 6.10
C LEU A 145 2.22 10.91 6.22
N GLU A 146 2.19 10.17 7.34
CA GLU A 146 3.14 9.10 7.64
C GLU A 146 3.20 8.00 6.56
N LEU A 147 2.04 7.60 6.00
CA LEU A 147 1.98 6.62 4.92
C LEU A 147 2.61 7.16 3.64
N ILE A 148 2.30 8.41 3.29
CA ILE A 148 2.87 9.08 2.12
C ILE A 148 4.38 9.22 2.27
N GLU A 149 4.87 9.61 3.45
CA GLU A 149 6.30 9.72 3.72
C GLU A 149 7.01 8.38 3.63
N SER A 150 6.45 7.31 4.21
CA SER A 150 7.05 5.98 4.14
C SER A 150 7.17 5.48 2.69
N LEU A 151 6.16 5.71 1.86
CA LEU A 151 6.18 5.36 0.44
C LEU A 151 7.19 6.20 -0.37
N LEU A 152 7.26 7.50 -0.10
CA LEU A 152 8.20 8.41 -0.77
C LEU A 152 9.65 8.16 -0.34
N GLN A 153 9.90 7.80 0.92
CA GLN A 153 11.23 7.41 1.40
C GLN A 153 11.70 6.14 0.70
N ALA A 154 10.81 5.17 0.49
CA ALA A 154 11.13 3.96 -0.25
C ALA A 154 11.33 4.21 -1.75
N CYS A 155 10.52 5.09 -2.36
CA CYS A 155 10.66 5.46 -3.77
C CYS A 155 10.09 6.86 -4.06
N PRO A 156 10.93 7.92 -4.11
CA PRO A 156 10.47 9.27 -4.40
C PRO A 156 9.83 9.40 -5.79
N ASP A 157 10.35 8.66 -6.77
CA ASP A 157 9.86 8.66 -8.15
C ASP A 157 8.42 8.15 -8.29
N ALA A 158 7.89 7.44 -7.30
CA ALA A 158 6.50 6.98 -7.32
C ALA A 158 5.48 8.16 -7.37
N ALA A 159 5.85 9.35 -6.89
CA ALA A 159 5.05 10.57 -7.02
C ALA A 159 4.90 11.07 -8.47
N LYS A 160 5.84 10.68 -9.35
CA LYS A 160 5.89 11.09 -10.76
C LYS A 160 5.09 10.16 -11.66
N THR A 161 4.63 9.03 -11.13
CA THR A 161 3.98 7.98 -11.93
C THR A 161 2.49 8.23 -12.06
N ALA A 162 2.05 8.47 -13.29
CA ALA A 162 0.63 8.61 -13.61
C ALA A 162 -0.05 7.27 -13.91
N ASP A 163 -1.34 7.18 -13.59
CA ASP A 163 -2.21 6.11 -14.09
C ASP A 163 -2.49 6.28 -15.60
N TYR A 164 -3.18 5.33 -16.23
CA TYR A 164 -3.47 5.41 -17.66
C TYR A 164 -4.42 6.54 -18.08
N LYS A 165 -5.03 7.25 -17.12
CA LYS A 165 -5.82 8.47 -17.38
C LYS A 165 -4.98 9.74 -17.22
N GLY A 166 -3.68 9.61 -16.98
CA GLY A 166 -2.77 10.74 -16.74
C GLY A 166 -2.88 11.32 -15.34
N TRP A 167 -3.54 10.63 -14.39
CA TRP A 167 -3.64 11.11 -13.02
C TRP A 167 -2.37 10.78 -12.24
N LEU A 168 -1.73 11.80 -11.69
CA LEU A 168 -0.67 11.65 -10.68
C LEU A 168 -1.28 11.49 -9.27
N PRO A 169 -0.52 10.97 -8.28
CA PRO A 169 -0.96 10.91 -6.89
C PRO A 169 -1.50 12.24 -6.35
N ILE A 170 -0.89 13.38 -6.69
CA ILE A 170 -1.38 14.71 -6.26
C ILE A 170 -2.77 15.05 -6.81
N HIS A 171 -3.12 14.61 -8.02
CA HIS A 171 -4.46 14.84 -8.57
C HIS A 171 -5.50 14.11 -7.73
N VAL A 172 -5.20 12.87 -7.36
CA VAL A 172 -6.07 12.05 -6.51
C VAL A 172 -6.17 12.66 -5.12
N ALA A 173 -5.04 13.03 -4.50
CA ALA A 173 -5.01 13.64 -3.17
C ALA A 173 -5.88 14.90 -3.11
N CYS A 174 -5.73 15.81 -4.09
CA CYS A 174 -6.55 17.02 -4.18
C CYS A 174 -8.03 16.68 -4.42
N HIS A 175 -8.32 15.74 -5.32
CA HIS A 175 -9.70 15.34 -5.64
C HIS A 175 -10.43 14.72 -4.45
N MET A 176 -9.71 13.96 -3.62
CA MET A 176 -10.25 13.29 -2.44
C MET A 176 -10.19 14.15 -1.17
N GLY A 177 -9.71 15.40 -1.26
CA GLY A 177 -9.64 16.32 -0.13
C GLY A 177 -8.60 15.94 0.92
N ALA A 178 -7.41 15.49 0.50
CA ALA A 178 -6.27 15.27 1.37
C ALA A 178 -5.89 16.53 2.18
N SER A 179 -5.19 16.33 3.29
CA SER A 179 -4.70 17.46 4.10
C SER A 179 -3.66 18.29 3.34
N ASP A 180 -3.51 19.53 3.75
CA ASP A 180 -2.57 20.46 3.12
C ASP A 180 -1.13 19.94 3.25
N GLU A 181 -0.78 19.31 4.37
CA GLU A 181 0.52 18.68 4.60
C GLU A 181 0.81 17.58 3.58
N VAL A 182 -0.18 16.72 3.27
CA VAL A 182 0.01 15.68 2.25
C VAL A 182 0.21 16.30 0.87
N VAL A 183 -0.55 17.35 0.53
CA VAL A 183 -0.40 18.02 -0.76
C VAL A 183 0.97 18.69 -0.88
N LEU A 184 1.40 19.42 0.15
CA LEU A 184 2.74 20.02 0.23
C LEU A 184 3.82 18.95 0.07
N ARG A 185 3.70 17.83 0.79
CA ARG A 185 4.67 16.74 0.70
C ARG A 185 4.75 16.11 -0.69
N LEU A 186 3.63 15.98 -1.39
CA LEU A 186 3.63 15.51 -2.79
C LEU A 186 4.23 16.55 -3.75
N LEU A 187 4.03 17.84 -3.49
CA LEU A 187 4.66 18.93 -4.25
C LEU A 187 6.17 18.96 -4.04
N ASP A 188 6.65 18.77 -2.81
CA ASP A 188 8.09 18.70 -2.52
C ASP A 188 8.75 17.51 -3.23
N ALA A 189 8.06 16.36 -3.28
CA ALA A 189 8.55 15.18 -3.99
C ALA A 189 8.55 15.36 -5.52
N TYR A 190 7.59 16.12 -6.06
CA TYR A 190 7.53 16.41 -7.48
C TYR A 190 6.90 17.78 -7.80
N PRO A 191 7.70 18.86 -7.80
CA PRO A 191 7.23 20.24 -7.99
C PRO A 191 6.44 20.46 -9.28
N SER A 192 6.91 19.89 -10.40
CA SER A 192 6.28 20.05 -11.70
C SER A 192 4.85 19.48 -11.76
N SER A 193 4.47 18.63 -10.81
CA SER A 193 3.13 18.03 -10.75
C SER A 193 2.01 19.07 -10.62
N ALA A 194 2.28 20.23 -10.01
CA ALA A 194 1.31 21.33 -9.88
C ALA A 194 0.76 21.82 -11.24
N MET A 195 1.57 21.70 -12.30
CA MET A 195 1.25 22.21 -13.64
C MET A 195 0.97 21.11 -14.66
N MET A 196 1.04 19.84 -14.25
CA MET A 196 0.77 18.71 -15.13
C MET A 196 -0.74 18.49 -15.27
N LYS A 197 -1.19 18.26 -16.50
CA LYS A 197 -2.59 17.98 -16.82
C LYS A 197 -2.81 16.47 -16.94
N THR A 198 -3.96 16.01 -16.49
CA THR A 198 -4.48 14.68 -16.84
C THR A 198 -4.78 14.59 -18.34
N ASN A 199 -5.11 13.39 -18.83
CA ASN A 199 -5.51 13.20 -20.24
C ASN A 199 -6.80 13.95 -20.60
N SER A 200 -7.63 14.32 -19.61
CA SER A 200 -8.80 15.17 -19.81
C SER A 200 -8.49 16.67 -19.72
N GLY A 201 -7.22 17.05 -19.61
CA GLY A 201 -6.78 18.44 -19.53
C GLY A 201 -6.89 19.09 -18.14
N ALA A 202 -7.24 18.33 -17.10
CA ALA A 202 -7.43 18.87 -15.75
C ALA A 202 -6.10 18.98 -15.00
N LEU A 203 -5.84 20.12 -14.35
CA LEU A 203 -4.76 20.30 -13.38
C LEU A 203 -5.15 19.72 -12.00
N PRO A 204 -4.18 19.45 -11.10
CA PRO A 204 -4.52 19.11 -9.72
C PRO A 204 -5.21 20.31 -9.05
N LYS A 205 -6.31 20.05 -8.32
CA LYS A 205 -7.11 21.08 -7.65
C LYS A 205 -6.47 21.50 -6.32
N ILE A 206 -5.26 22.04 -6.37
CA ILE A 206 -4.51 22.53 -5.21
C ILE A 206 -5.18 23.82 -4.71
N LYS A 207 -5.34 23.96 -3.39
CA LYS A 207 -5.92 25.19 -2.83
C LYS A 207 -4.93 26.36 -2.98
N PRO A 208 -5.39 27.59 -3.29
CA PRO A 208 -4.49 28.73 -3.50
C PRO A 208 -3.58 29.06 -2.32
N ASP A 209 -4.07 28.90 -1.08
CA ASP A 209 -3.32 29.11 0.15
C ASP A 209 -2.21 28.06 0.34
N VAL A 210 -2.48 26.80 0.00
CA VAL A 210 -1.47 25.73 -0.01
C VAL A 210 -0.39 26.00 -1.04
N LEU A 211 -0.78 26.43 -2.25
CA LEU A 211 0.18 26.77 -3.30
C LEU A 211 1.05 27.98 -2.92
N ALA A 212 0.47 29.01 -2.30
CA ALA A 212 1.21 30.16 -1.80
C ALA A 212 2.23 29.78 -0.71
N ARG A 213 1.81 28.95 0.27
CA ARG A 213 2.71 28.41 1.30
C ARG A 213 3.87 27.63 0.71
N TRP A 214 3.60 26.85 -0.34
CA TRP A 214 4.63 26.08 -1.05
C TRP A 214 5.62 26.97 -1.81
N ASP A 215 5.11 27.98 -2.53
CA ASP A 215 5.94 28.94 -3.27
C ASP A 215 6.88 29.72 -2.34
N ASP A 216 6.40 30.12 -1.16
CA ASP A 216 7.20 30.84 -0.16
C ASP A 216 8.30 29.95 0.44
N HIS A 217 7.99 28.66 0.69
CA HIS A 217 8.97 27.67 1.15
C HIS A 217 10.08 27.44 0.12
N TRP A 218 9.76 27.40 -1.18
CA TRP A 218 10.76 27.24 -2.24
C TRP A 218 11.60 28.50 -2.47
N LYS A 219 11.03 29.69 -2.26
CA LYS A 219 11.75 30.96 -2.36
C LYS A 219 12.69 31.19 -1.16
N ASN A 220 12.35 30.67 0.01
CA ASN A 220 13.14 30.78 1.24
C ASN A 220 13.29 29.40 1.91
N PRO A 221 14.13 28.50 1.35
CA PRO A 221 14.40 27.22 2.00
C PRO A 221 15.12 27.50 3.33
N GLU A 222 14.52 27.13 4.46
CA GLU A 222 15.25 27.17 5.73
C GLU A 222 16.52 26.31 5.62
N PRO A 223 17.65 26.76 6.21
CA PRO A 223 18.86 25.96 6.19
C PRO A 223 18.61 24.62 6.88
N GLN A 224 18.65 23.55 6.09
CA GLN A 224 18.51 22.18 6.58
C GLN A 224 19.61 21.92 7.61
N ILE A 225 19.21 21.67 8.86
CA ILE A 225 20.12 21.25 9.93
C ILE A 225 20.54 19.82 9.60
N HIS A 226 21.55 19.66 8.76
CA HIS A 226 22.25 18.41 8.59
C HIS A 226 22.98 18.11 9.91
N GLN A 227 22.41 17.26 10.76
CA GLN A 227 23.23 16.54 11.73
C GLN A 227 23.91 15.39 11.01
N GLU A 228 25.14 15.69 10.58
CA GLU A 228 26.20 14.72 10.37
C GLU A 228 26.35 13.85 11.63
N GLN A 229 25.99 12.57 11.53
CA GLN A 229 26.57 11.52 12.37
C GLN A 229 27.06 10.39 11.46
N ALA A 230 28.10 10.70 10.70
CA ALA A 230 28.90 9.71 10.00
C ALA A 230 30.37 10.09 10.11
N GLN A 231 30.97 9.92 11.29
CA GLN A 231 32.42 9.74 11.46
C GLN A 231 32.71 9.29 12.90
N GLN A 232 32.78 7.97 13.10
CA GLN A 232 33.64 7.31 14.08
C GLN A 232 33.80 5.84 13.65
N ILE A 233 34.67 5.62 12.67
CA ILE A 233 35.28 4.31 12.44
C ILE A 233 36.58 4.31 13.27
N PRO A 234 36.75 3.45 14.28
CA PRO A 234 38.03 3.35 14.96
C PRO A 234 39.04 2.67 14.01
N ALA A 235 40.19 3.32 13.85
CA ALA A 235 41.34 2.75 13.16
C ALA A 235 41.82 1.52 13.93
N PHE A 236 41.89 0.38 13.24
CA PHE A 236 42.66 -0.76 13.70
C PHE A 236 44.14 -0.49 13.42
N SER A 237 44.95 -0.52 14.48
CA SER A 237 46.39 -0.80 14.46
C SER A 237 46.72 -1.68 15.65
#